data_AF-A0A6H0ZQ59-F1
#
_entry.id   AF-A0A6H0ZQ59-F1
#
_cell.length_a   1.000
_cell.length_b   1.000
_cell.length_c   1.000
_cell.angle_alpha   90.00
_cell.angle_beta   90.00
_cell.angle_gamma   90.00
#
_symmetry.space_group_name_H-M   'P 1'
#
loop_
_entity.id
_entity.type
_entity.pdbx_description
1 polymer ?
#
loop_
_entity_poly.entity_id
_entity_poly.type
_entity_poly.pdbx_seq_one_letter_code
_entity_poly.pdbx_strand_id
1 'polypeptide(L)'
;MTIKPGDEVICIDDTTLTEQYLGIRAGETYTATWVGMCRTYLGGDYAGIRLAVVNRGVCPQFGTEDPPFALRRFRPVVKPKVEGKKKIEETV
;
A
#
# COMPACT_ATOMS: atom_id res chain seq x y z
N MET A 1 11.24 0.97 -9.33
CA MET A 1 10.88 1.87 -8.21
C MET A 1 10.46 0.97 -7.06
N THR A 2 11.13 1.05 -5.90
CA THR A 2 10.87 0.18 -4.74
C THR A 2 10.08 0.95 -3.71
N ILE A 3 8.89 0.47 -3.35
CA ILE A 3 8.04 1.05 -2.30
C ILE A 3 8.76 0.90 -0.95
N LYS A 4 8.77 1.96 -0.14
CA LYS A 4 9.37 2.00 1.20
C LYS A 4 8.33 2.48 2.23
N PRO A 5 8.56 2.20 3.53
CA PRO A 5 7.79 2.86 4.59
C PRO A 5 7.82 4.38 4.42
N GLY A 6 6.67 5.03 4.57
CA GLY A 6 6.46 6.47 4.34
C GLY A 6 5.92 6.81 2.94
N ASP A 7 6.04 5.91 1.96
CA ASP A 7 5.53 6.18 0.62
C ASP A 7 3.99 6.11 0.57
N GLU A 8 3.40 6.97 -0.27
CA GLU A 8 2.00 6.85 -0.67
C GLU A 8 1.87 5.81 -1.78
N VAL A 9 0.92 4.90 -1.59
CA VAL A 9 0.60 3.83 -2.53
C VAL A 9 -0.89 3.81 -2.85
N ILE A 10 -1.22 3.56 -4.10
CA ILE A 10 -2.60 3.36 -4.54
C ILE A 10 -2.89 1.85 -4.59
N CYS A 11 -4.03 1.44 -4.04
CA CYS A 11 -4.52 0.07 -4.18
C CYS A 11 -5.04 -0.12 -5.61
N ILE A 12 -4.55 -1.17 -6.28
CA ILE A 12 -4.96 -1.54 -7.64
C ILE A 12 -5.74 -2.86 -7.70
N ASP A 13 -5.76 -3.60 -6.60
CA ASP A 13 -6.42 -4.90 -6.49
C ASP A 13 -6.91 -5.14 -5.05
N ASP A 14 -8.20 -4.89 -4.84
CA ASP A 14 -8.94 -5.18 -3.61
C ASP A 14 -9.75 -6.48 -3.71
N THR A 15 -9.47 -7.33 -4.72
CA THR A 15 -10.21 -8.59 -4.91
C THR A 15 -10.08 -9.48 -3.69
N THR A 16 -11.23 -9.96 -3.21
CA THR A 16 -11.36 -10.81 -2.03
C THR A 16 -12.45 -11.85 -2.25
N LEU A 17 -12.47 -12.90 -1.44
CA LEU A 17 -13.55 -13.88 -1.46
C LEU A 17 -14.86 -13.24 -0.97
N THR A 18 -15.99 -13.79 -1.42
CA THR A 18 -17.33 -13.37 -1.00
C THR A 18 -17.43 -13.29 0.53
N GLU A 19 -18.07 -12.23 1.05
CA GLU A 19 -18.24 -11.92 2.48
C GLU A 19 -16.97 -11.54 3.28
N GLN A 20 -15.79 -11.48 2.65
CA GLN A 20 -14.59 -10.98 3.32
C GLN A 20 -14.41 -9.48 3.11
N TYR A 21 -14.04 -8.75 4.18
CA TYR A 21 -13.67 -7.34 4.11
C TYR A 21 -12.19 -7.15 4.42
N LEU A 22 -11.46 -6.55 3.48
CA LEU A 22 -10.01 -6.34 3.61
C LEU A 22 -9.62 -4.98 4.20
N GLY A 23 -10.55 -4.02 4.29
CA GLY A 23 -10.22 -2.66 4.72
C GLY A 23 -9.40 -1.85 3.72
N ILE A 24 -9.27 -2.33 2.47
CA ILE A 24 -8.66 -1.60 1.35
C ILE A 24 -9.66 -1.55 0.19
N ARG A 25 -9.53 -0.53 -0.67
CA ARG A 25 -10.36 -0.35 -1.87
C ARG A 25 -9.51 0.05 -3.07
N ALA A 26 -9.80 -0.52 -4.22
CA ALA A 26 -9.14 -0.15 -5.46
C ALA A 26 -9.38 1.34 -5.78
N GLY A 27 -8.32 2.04 -6.14
CA GLY A 27 -8.32 3.49 -6.39
C GLY A 27 -8.05 4.35 -5.17
N GLU A 28 -8.14 3.81 -3.95
CA GLU A 28 -7.80 4.56 -2.73
C GLU A 28 -6.29 4.57 -2.48
N THR A 29 -5.82 5.68 -1.88
CA THR A 29 -4.41 5.89 -1.53
C THR A 29 -4.19 5.65 -0.04
N TYR A 30 -3.08 5.00 0.28
CA TYR A 30 -2.67 4.64 1.63
C TYR A 30 -1.19 4.95 1.86
N THR A 31 -0.80 5.11 3.12
CA THR A 31 0.61 5.29 3.50
C THR A 31 1.20 3.96 3.96
N ALA A 32 2.30 3.54 3.33
CA ALA A 32 3.03 2.33 3.72
C ALA A 32 3.69 2.53 5.10
N THR A 33 3.45 1.65 6.06
CA THR A 33 4.11 1.66 7.38
C THR A 33 5.19 0.60 7.52
N TRP A 34 5.10 -0.45 6.72
CA TRP A 34 6.10 -1.52 6.66
C TRP A 34 6.11 -2.14 5.27
N VAL A 35 7.29 -2.50 4.78
CA VAL A 35 7.49 -3.26 3.55
C VAL A 35 8.59 -4.28 3.81
N GLY A 36 8.33 -5.55 3.50
CA GLY A 36 9.33 -6.61 3.71
C GLY A 36 8.83 -7.97 3.26
N MET A 37 9.68 -8.98 3.38
CA MET A 37 9.28 -10.37 3.11
C MET A 37 8.41 -10.89 4.26
N CYS A 38 7.33 -11.56 3.90
CA CYS A 38 6.46 -12.28 4.81
C CYS A 38 6.24 -13.69 4.28
N ARG A 39 6.00 -14.64 5.19
CA ARG A 39 5.66 -16.01 4.84
C ARG A 39 4.31 -16.36 5.46
N THR A 40 3.41 -16.89 4.65
CA THR A 40 2.17 -17.50 5.15
C THR A 40 2.23 -19.01 5.01
N TYR A 41 1.54 -19.72 5.89
CA TYR A 41 1.48 -21.17 5.85
C TYR A 41 0.93 -21.71 4.52
N LEU A 42 -0.11 -21.06 3.98
CA LEU A 42 -0.76 -21.47 2.73
C LEU A 42 -0.15 -20.85 1.48
N GLY A 43 0.33 -19.61 1.55
CA GLY A 43 0.78 -18.84 0.38
C GLY A 43 2.29 -18.80 0.16
N GLY A 44 3.08 -19.37 1.06
CA GLY A 44 4.54 -19.30 0.99
C GLY A 44 5.08 -17.88 1.21
N ASP A 45 6.28 -17.62 0.69
CA ASP A 45 6.99 -16.34 0.80
C ASP A 45 6.48 -15.30 -0.21
N TYR A 46 6.27 -14.07 0.25
CA TYR A 46 5.84 -12.94 -0.57
C TYR A 46 6.33 -11.61 -0.02
N ALA A 47 6.49 -10.62 -0.90
CA ALA A 47 6.69 -9.23 -0.48
C ALA A 47 5.37 -8.68 0.05
N GLY A 48 5.37 -8.20 1.29
CA GLY A 48 4.21 -7.68 2.00
C GLY A 48 4.28 -6.19 2.27
N ILE A 49 3.13 -5.60 2.58
CA ILE A 49 2.95 -4.21 2.98
C ILE A 49 1.92 -4.08 4.11
N ARG A 50 2.21 -3.21 5.09
CA ARG A 50 1.23 -2.73 6.09
C ARG A 50 0.91 -1.26 5.82
N LEU A 51 -0.30 -0.84 6.19
CA LEU A 51 -0.84 0.49 5.86
C LEU A 51 -1.27 1.21 7.14
N ALA A 52 -1.04 2.52 7.23
CA ALA A 52 -1.25 3.29 8.47
C ALA A 52 -2.70 3.29 8.98
N VAL A 53 -3.68 3.21 8.09
CA VAL A 53 -5.11 3.36 8.41
C VAL A 53 -5.83 2.00 8.49
N VAL A 54 -5.15 0.91 8.14
CA VAL A 54 -5.75 -0.43 8.07
C VAL A 54 -5.10 -1.32 9.11
N ASN A 55 -5.77 -1.49 10.25
CA ASN A 55 -5.38 -2.45 11.28
C ASN A 55 -6.22 -3.73 11.11
N ARG A 56 -5.55 -4.85 10.81
CA ARG A 56 -6.24 -6.13 10.57
C ARG A 56 -6.43 -6.97 11.85
N GLY A 57 -6.11 -6.41 13.01
CA GLY A 57 -6.24 -7.05 14.31
C GLY A 57 -5.32 -8.26 14.48
N VAL A 58 -5.61 -9.06 15.49
CA VAL A 58 -4.93 -10.34 15.73
C VAL A 58 -5.72 -11.43 15.03
N CYS A 59 -5.05 -12.23 14.19
CA CYS A 59 -5.69 -13.38 13.58
C CYS A 59 -6.05 -14.41 14.68
N PRO A 60 -7.34 -14.71 14.92
CA PRO A 60 -7.75 -15.58 16.03
C PRO A 60 -7.24 -17.02 15.89
N GLN A 61 -6.94 -17.44 14.66
CA GLN A 61 -6.54 -18.80 14.33
C GLN A 61 -5.02 -19.03 14.43
N PHE A 62 -4.23 -17.97 14.21
CA PHE A 62 -2.77 -18.07 14.13
C PHE A 62 -2.04 -17.11 15.09
N GLY A 63 -2.76 -16.27 15.83
CA GLY A 63 -2.20 -15.27 16.76
C GLY A 63 -1.38 -14.17 16.09
N THR A 64 -1.32 -14.12 14.75
CA THR A 64 -0.50 -13.14 14.03
C THR A 64 -1.14 -11.76 14.09
N GLU A 65 -0.40 -10.79 14.64
CA GLU A 65 -0.82 -9.39 14.70
C GLU A 65 -0.60 -8.69 13.36
N ASP A 66 -1.66 -8.07 12.85
CA ASP A 66 -1.67 -7.22 11.67
C ASP A 66 -0.96 -7.86 10.43
N PRO A 67 -1.52 -8.94 9.86
CA PRO A 67 -0.91 -9.63 8.74
C PRO A 67 -0.81 -8.74 7.48
N PRO A 68 0.38 -8.60 6.86
CA PRO A 68 0.57 -7.69 5.74
C PRO A 68 -0.20 -8.13 4.49
N PHE A 69 -0.64 -7.15 3.70
CA PHE A 69 -1.18 -7.38 2.37
C PHE A 69 -0.06 -7.75 1.39
N ALA A 70 -0.40 -8.42 0.30
CA ALA A 70 0.58 -8.66 -0.76
C ALA A 70 0.93 -7.33 -1.45
N LEU A 71 2.23 -7.00 -1.50
CA LEU A 71 2.74 -5.76 -2.09
C LEU A 71 2.30 -5.57 -3.56
N ARG A 72 2.08 -6.67 -4.28
CA ARG A 72 1.60 -6.67 -5.68
C ARG A 72 0.25 -5.96 -5.89
N ARG A 73 -0.55 -5.81 -4.83
CA ARG A 73 -1.86 -5.13 -4.86
C ARG A 73 -1.73 -3.60 -4.89
N PHE A 74 -0.51 -3.07 -4.81
CA PHE A 74 -0.25 -1.65 -4.67
C PHE A 74 0.73 -1.13 -5.71
N ARG A 75 0.57 0.14 -6.06
CA ARG A 75 1.52 0.88 -6.89
C ARG A 75 1.94 2.18 -6.19
N PRO A 76 3.21 2.62 -6.35
CA PRO A 76 3.63 3.90 -5.81
C PRO A 76 2.86 5.05 -6.49
N VAL A 77 2.37 5.99 -5.70
CA VAL A 77 1.80 7.24 -6.23
C VAL A 77 2.96 8.12 -6.69
N VAL A 78 3.13 8.25 -8.00
CA VAL A 78 4.12 9.17 -8.57
C VAL A 78 3.46 10.55 -8.66
N LYS A 79 3.68 11.38 -7.64
CA LYS A 79 3.33 12.80 -7.74
C LYS A 79 4.19 13.42 -8.86
N PRO A 80 3.61 14.17 -9.81
CA PRO A 80 4.41 14.88 -10.78
C PRO A 80 5.37 15.80 -10.02
N LYS A 81 6.67 15.69 -10.31
CA LYS A 81 7.65 16.66 -9.83
C LYS A 81 7.17 18.01 -10.36
N VAL A 82 6.80 18.93 -9.48
CA VAL A 82 6.64 20.33 -9.85
C VAL A 82 8.06 20.85 -10.10
N GLU A 83 8.64 20.53 -11.26
CA GLU A 83 9.82 21.22 -11.74
C GLU A 83 9.45 22.70 -11.86
N GLY A 84 10.30 23.54 -11.26
CA GLY A 84 9.97 24.89 -10.83
C GLY A 84 9.19 25.69 -11.86
N LYS A 85 8.14 26.38 -11.39
CA LYS A 85 7.48 27.46 -12.11
C LYS A 85 8.55 28.40 -12.66
N LYS A 86 8.86 28.32 -13.96
CA LYS A 86 9.53 29.43 -14.65
C LYS A 86 8.59 30.62 -14.52
N LYS A 87 8.99 31.64 -13.76
CA LYS A 87 8.38 32.97 -13.87
C LYS A 87 8.53 33.39 -15.33
N ILE A 88 7.44 33.41 -16.06
CA ILE A 88 7.30 34.22 -17.26
C ILE A 88 7.06 35.64 -16.75
N GLU A 89 8.12 36.45 -16.78
CA GLU A 89 8.00 37.90 -16.66
C GLU A 89 7.44 38.39 -18.01
N GLU A 90 6.15 38.66 -18.06
CA GLU A 90 5.56 39.43 -19.15
C GLU A 90 6.05 40.87 -19.03
N THR A 91 6.87 41.30 -19.99
CA THR A 91 7.17 42.71 -20.21
C THR A 91 6.06 43.27 -21.11
N VAL A 92 5.28 44.21 -20.59
CA VAL A 92 4.38 45.09 -21.36
C VAL A 92 4.93 46.50 -21.27
#